data_AF-A0A9J7G3Z6-F1
#
_entry.id   AF-A0A9J7G3Z6-F1
#
_cell.length_a   1.000
_cell.length_b   1.000
_cell.length_c   1.000
_cell.angle_alpha   90.00
_cell.angle_beta   90.00
_cell.angle_gamma   90.00
#
_symmetry.space_group_name_H-M   'P 1'
#
loop_
_entity.id
_entity.type
_entity.pdbx_description
1 polymer ?
#
loop_
_entity_poly.entity_id
_entity_poly.type
_entity_poly.pdbx_seq_one_letter_code
_entity_poly.pdbx_strand_id
1 'polypeptide(L)'
;MTLAGGRVALALEGGHDLTAICDASEACINALLGNELGPLEEDVLHQTLNANAATSLQRVTEIQSKYWKSIKMVAVSRGCALPGSQLQEESETVSALASLTVDVEQPFAQEDGRTAGEPMEEEPAL
;
A
#
# COMPACT_ATOMS: atom_id res chain seq x y z
N MET A 1 -12.94 -6.99 -16.75
CA MET A 1 -14.06 -7.33 -15.82
C MET A 1 -13.90 -8.78 -15.35
N THR A 2 -13.76 -9.03 -14.04
CA THR A 2 -13.26 -10.33 -13.51
C THR A 2 -14.30 -11.19 -12.79
N LEU A 3 -15.43 -10.62 -12.38
CA LEU A 3 -16.48 -11.32 -11.65
C LEU A 3 -17.44 -12.05 -12.62
N ALA A 4 -18.10 -13.10 -12.13
CA ALA A 4 -19.10 -13.89 -12.87
C ALA A 4 -18.64 -14.36 -14.28
N GLY A 5 -17.33 -14.54 -14.47
CA GLY A 5 -16.76 -14.89 -15.78
C GLY A 5 -17.01 -13.83 -16.86
N GLY A 6 -17.08 -12.54 -16.48
CA GLY A 6 -17.29 -11.42 -17.40
C GLY A 6 -18.73 -11.24 -17.89
N ARG A 7 -19.69 -12.06 -17.41
CA ARG A 7 -21.10 -11.93 -17.79
C ARG A 7 -21.77 -10.81 -16.98
N VAL A 8 -22.00 -9.69 -17.63
CA VAL A 8 -22.51 -8.46 -17.02
C VAL A 8 -23.43 -7.73 -17.99
N ALA A 9 -24.45 -7.08 -17.45
CA ALA A 9 -25.30 -6.15 -18.18
C ALA A 9 -25.42 -4.87 -17.36
N LEU A 10 -25.24 -3.71 -18.00
CA LEU A 10 -25.52 -2.40 -17.42
C LEU A 10 -26.85 -1.90 -17.99
N ALA A 11 -27.74 -1.42 -17.11
CA ALA A 11 -29.00 -0.79 -17.49
C ALA A 11 -28.97 0.68 -17.08
N LEU A 12 -29.28 1.58 -18.01
CA LEU A 12 -29.36 3.01 -17.74
C LEU A 12 -30.57 3.27 -16.82
N GLU A 13 -30.33 3.95 -15.69
CA GLU A 13 -31.38 4.34 -14.75
C GLU A 13 -31.71 5.84 -14.86
N GLY A 14 -30.79 6.70 -14.41
CA GLY A 14 -30.96 8.14 -14.39
C GLY A 14 -29.76 8.88 -15.00
N GLY A 15 -29.79 10.19 -14.89
CA GLY A 15 -28.82 11.11 -15.49
C GLY A 15 -29.55 12.14 -16.33
N HIS A 16 -29.37 13.42 -15.98
CA HIS A 16 -30.03 14.53 -16.68
C HIS A 16 -29.09 15.22 -17.66
N ASP A 17 -27.83 15.40 -17.25
CA ASP A 17 -26.86 16.08 -18.08
C ASP A 17 -26.48 15.22 -19.29
N LEU A 18 -26.82 15.68 -20.49
CA LEU A 18 -26.64 14.92 -21.73
C LEU A 18 -25.17 14.61 -22.01
N THR A 19 -24.29 15.56 -21.71
CA THR A 19 -22.85 15.37 -21.92
C THR A 19 -22.33 14.29 -20.95
N ALA A 20 -22.63 14.41 -19.67
CA ALA A 20 -22.18 13.46 -18.66
C ALA A 20 -22.68 12.03 -18.92
N ILE A 21 -23.94 11.86 -19.34
CA ILE A 21 -24.44 10.51 -19.67
C ILE A 21 -23.79 9.95 -20.93
N CYS A 22 -23.50 10.77 -21.94
CA CYS A 22 -22.81 10.34 -23.15
C CYS A 22 -21.38 9.91 -22.84
N ASP A 23 -20.62 10.76 -22.14
CA ASP A 23 -19.23 10.50 -21.77
C ASP A 23 -19.12 9.24 -20.90
N ALA A 24 -20.00 9.10 -19.90
CA ALA A 24 -20.03 7.92 -19.04
C ALA A 24 -20.42 6.65 -19.82
N SER A 25 -21.38 6.74 -20.74
CA SER A 25 -21.80 5.61 -21.56
C SER A 25 -20.69 5.16 -22.51
N GLU A 26 -19.99 6.10 -23.13
CA GLU A 26 -18.81 5.82 -23.96
C GLU A 26 -17.73 5.10 -23.16
N ALA A 27 -17.38 5.62 -21.98
CA ALA A 27 -16.39 5.00 -21.10
C ALA A 27 -16.80 3.57 -20.67
N CYS A 28 -18.07 3.36 -20.30
CA CYS A 28 -18.59 2.04 -19.94
C CYS A 28 -18.52 1.05 -21.11
N ILE A 29 -18.90 1.47 -22.32
CA ILE A 29 -18.84 0.61 -23.52
C ILE A 29 -17.39 0.26 -23.85
N ASN A 30 -16.47 1.23 -23.79
CA ASN A 30 -15.04 0.98 -23.98
C ASN A 30 -14.52 -0.07 -22.98
N ALA A 31 -14.90 0.03 -21.70
CA ALA A 31 -14.52 -0.94 -20.68
C ALA A 31 -15.11 -2.35 -20.94
N LEU A 32 -16.36 -2.42 -21.42
CA LEU A 32 -17.05 -3.67 -21.75
C LEU A 32 -16.43 -4.36 -22.97
N LEU A 33 -15.96 -3.60 -23.95
CA LEU A 33 -15.24 -4.11 -25.12
C LEU A 33 -13.80 -4.55 -24.80
N GLY A 34 -13.30 -4.22 -23.61
CA GLY A 34 -11.92 -4.51 -23.22
C GLY A 34 -10.89 -3.59 -23.87
N ASN A 35 -11.33 -2.40 -24.31
CA ASN A 35 -10.42 -1.37 -24.81
C ASN A 35 -9.57 -0.82 -23.66
N GLU A 36 -8.39 -0.29 -24.00
CA GLU A 36 -7.58 0.45 -23.04
C GLU A 36 -8.32 1.73 -22.62
N LEU A 37 -8.39 1.96 -21.31
CA LEU A 37 -9.01 3.15 -20.74
C LEU A 37 -7.93 4.16 -20.39
N GLY A 38 -8.21 5.44 -20.60
CA GLY A 38 -7.33 6.51 -20.14
C GLY A 38 -7.08 6.42 -18.63
N PRO A 39 -5.87 6.77 -18.17
CA PRO A 39 -5.59 6.80 -16.74
C PRO A 39 -6.50 7.81 -16.04
N LEU A 40 -6.74 7.58 -14.75
CA LEU A 40 -7.36 8.59 -13.91
C LEU A 40 -6.37 9.74 -13.70
N GLU A 41 -6.89 10.96 -13.57
CA GLU A 41 -6.09 12.14 -13.23
C GLU A 41 -5.33 11.93 -11.92
N GLU A 42 -4.05 12.31 -11.89
CA GLU A 42 -3.16 12.08 -10.75
C GLU A 42 -3.67 12.73 -9.45
N ASP A 43 -4.27 13.92 -9.58
CA ASP A 43 -4.89 14.64 -8.47
C ASP A 43 -6.04 13.84 -7.83
N VAL A 44 -6.78 13.06 -8.63
CA VAL A 44 -7.89 12.22 -8.15
C VAL A 44 -7.34 10.99 -7.41
N LEU A 45 -6.22 10.43 -7.86
CA LEU A 45 -5.57 9.28 -7.21
C LEU A 45 -5.05 9.63 -5.80
N HIS A 46 -4.54 10.84 -5.63
CA HIS A 46 -4.03 11.36 -4.36
C HIS A 46 -5.08 12.08 -3.50
N GLN A 47 -6.30 12.23 -4.00
CA GLN A 47 -7.35 12.93 -3.27
C GLN A 47 -7.73 12.18 -2.00
N THR A 48 -7.72 12.88 -0.87
CA THR A 48 -8.22 12.31 0.39
C THR A 48 -9.74 12.24 0.37
N LEU A 49 -10.30 11.10 0.78
CA LEU A 49 -11.75 10.95 0.95
C LEU A 49 -12.32 12.06 1.82
N ASN A 50 -13.44 12.62 1.39
CA ASN A 50 -14.16 13.59 2.20
C ASN A 50 -14.69 12.92 3.50
N ALA A 51 -14.82 13.70 4.57
CA ALA A 51 -15.17 13.20 5.90
C ALA A 51 -16.55 12.51 5.95
N ASN A 52 -17.51 12.97 5.14
CA ASN A 52 -18.85 12.39 5.07
C ASN A 52 -18.83 11.01 4.42
N ALA A 53 -18.04 10.84 3.35
CA ALA A 53 -17.84 9.56 2.67
C ALA A 53 -17.13 8.57 3.60
N ALA A 54 -16.08 9.01 4.30
CA ALA A 54 -15.37 8.18 5.28
C ALA A 54 -16.32 7.69 6.38
N THR A 55 -17.13 8.59 6.95
CA THR A 55 -18.14 8.25 7.98
C THR A 55 -19.19 7.27 7.46
N SER A 56 -19.65 7.47 6.23
CA SER A 56 -20.64 6.60 5.58
C SER A 56 -20.09 5.19 5.36
N LEU A 57 -18.86 5.07 4.86
CA LEU A 57 -18.18 3.79 4.66
C LEU A 57 -17.92 3.07 5.98
N GLN A 58 -17.52 3.80 7.03
CA GLN A 58 -17.34 3.23 8.36
C GLN A 58 -18.65 2.61 8.87
N ARG A 59 -19.77 3.35 8.77
CA ARG A 59 -21.08 2.86 9.19
C ARG A 59 -21.51 1.61 8.41
N VAL A 60 -21.30 1.58 7.10
CA VAL A 60 -21.61 0.40 6.26
C VAL A 60 -20.76 -0.79 6.67
N THR A 61 -19.47 -0.59 6.92
CA THR A 61 -18.52 -1.62 7.37
C THR A 61 -18.94 -2.21 8.72
N GLU A 62 -19.29 -1.37 9.68
CA GLU A 62 -19.78 -1.80 11.01
C GLU A 62 -21.03 -2.68 10.91
N ILE A 63 -21.97 -2.33 10.03
CA ILE A 63 -23.21 -3.09 9.83
C ILE A 63 -22.94 -4.42 9.10
N GLN A 64 -22.18 -4.37 8.01
CA GLN A 64 -22.04 -5.51 7.09
C GLN A 64 -21.01 -6.55 7.54
N SER A 65 -20.03 -6.18 8.38
CA SER A 65 -19.01 -7.10 8.92
C SER A 65 -19.60 -8.31 9.65
N LYS A 66 -20.84 -8.19 10.17
CA LYS A 66 -21.57 -9.28 10.81
C LYS A 66 -21.95 -10.41 9.86
N TYR A 67 -22.10 -10.10 8.57
CA TYR A 67 -22.60 -11.01 7.55
C TYR A 67 -21.52 -11.44 6.55
N TRP A 68 -20.49 -10.61 6.34
CA TRP A 68 -19.47 -10.84 5.33
C TRP A 68 -18.07 -10.91 5.95
N LYS A 69 -17.45 -12.09 5.89
CA LYS A 69 -16.10 -12.33 6.44
C LYS A 69 -14.98 -11.52 5.77
N SER A 70 -15.20 -11.11 4.53
CA SER A 70 -14.26 -10.27 3.77
C SER A 70 -14.23 -8.83 4.27
N ILE A 71 -15.28 -8.36 4.95
CA ILE A 71 -15.40 -7.00 5.46
C ILE A 71 -14.76 -6.95 6.85
N LYS A 72 -13.51 -6.49 6.90
CA LYS A 72 -12.80 -6.21 8.15
C LYS A 72 -12.88 -4.72 8.46
N MET A 73 -12.86 -4.34 9.74
CA MET A 73 -12.66 -2.95 10.11
C MET A 73 -11.27 -2.52 9.66
N VAL A 74 -11.21 -1.91 8.49
CA VAL A 74 -10.03 -1.16 8.07
C VAL A 74 -10.08 0.12 8.88
N ALA A 75 -9.11 0.34 9.76
CA ALA A 75 -8.84 1.68 10.23
C ALA A 75 -8.61 2.50 8.96
N VAL A 76 -9.58 3.35 8.60
CA VAL A 76 -9.46 4.21 7.44
C VAL A 76 -8.29 5.13 7.74
N SER A 77 -7.09 4.72 7.34
CA SER A 77 -5.91 5.57 7.40
C SER A 77 -6.31 6.86 6.71
N ARG A 78 -6.18 7.96 7.44
CA ARG A 78 -6.44 9.31 6.94
C ARG A 78 -5.51 9.52 5.73
N GLY A 79 -6.01 9.22 4.54
CA GLY A 79 -5.21 9.15 3.31
C GLY A 79 -5.16 7.74 2.71
N CYS A 80 -6.30 7.18 2.31
CA CYS A 80 -6.30 6.17 1.26
C CYS A 80 -6.09 6.90 -0.07
N ALA A 81 -4.83 7.17 -0.44
CA ALA A 81 -4.48 7.22 -1.85
C ALA A 81 -4.65 5.80 -2.41
N LEU A 82 -5.14 5.66 -3.63
CA LEU A 82 -5.22 4.36 -4.29
C LEU A 82 -3.81 3.77 -4.34
N PRO A 83 -3.51 2.63 -3.66
CA PRO A 83 -2.20 2.04 -3.77
C PRO A 83 -2.04 1.51 -5.20
N GLY A 84 -1.17 2.14 -5.99
CA GLY A 84 -0.49 1.42 -7.06
C GLY A 84 0.09 0.15 -6.43
N SER A 85 -0.33 -1.02 -6.92
CA SER A 85 -0.16 -2.30 -6.25
C SER A 85 1.29 -2.82 -6.26
N GLN A 86 2.30 -1.97 -6.06
CA GLN A 86 3.69 -2.32 -6.31
C GLN A 86 4.69 -1.91 -5.21
N LEU A 87 4.32 -1.05 -4.25
CA LEU A 87 5.32 -0.53 -3.30
C LEU A 87 5.38 -1.24 -1.95
N GLN A 88 4.41 -2.11 -1.63
CA GLN A 88 4.41 -2.79 -0.33
C GLN A 88 5.37 -4.00 -0.30
N GLU A 89 5.47 -4.75 -1.39
CA GLU A 89 6.34 -5.94 -1.48
C GLU A 89 7.83 -5.54 -1.47
N GLU A 90 8.16 -4.42 -2.11
CA GLU A 90 9.53 -3.92 -2.20
C GLU A 90 10.08 -3.45 -0.83
N SER A 91 9.26 -2.79 -0.01
CA SER A 91 9.66 -2.29 1.32
C SER A 91 10.01 -3.41 2.30
N GLU A 92 9.27 -4.52 2.26
CA GLU A 92 9.51 -5.68 3.13
C GLU A 92 10.83 -6.38 2.78
N THR A 93 11.16 -6.48 1.48
CA THR A 93 12.43 -7.09 1.04
C THR A 93 13.66 -6.23 1.38
N VAL A 94 13.55 -4.90 1.28
CA VAL A 94 14.64 -3.98 1.63
C VAL A 94 14.92 -3.99 3.14
N SER A 95 13.87 -4.05 3.97
CA SER A 95 14.01 -4.17 5.42
C SER A 95 14.66 -5.49 5.86
N ALA A 96 14.34 -6.60 5.18
CA ALA A 96 14.95 -7.91 5.43
C ALA A 96 16.44 -7.95 5.06
N LEU A 97 16.86 -7.30 3.96
CA LEU A 97 18.26 -7.21 3.57
C LEU A 97 19.10 -6.36 4.54
N ALA A 98 18.50 -5.32 5.13
CA ALA A 98 19.16 -4.50 6.16
C ALA A 98 19.39 -5.25 7.49
N SER A 99 18.71 -6.37 7.72
CA SER A 99 18.80 -7.16 8.96
C SER A 99 19.86 -8.28 8.91
N LEU A 100 20.56 -8.46 7.78
CA LEU A 100 21.61 -9.47 7.65
C LEU A 100 22.91 -8.96 8.26
N THR A 101 23.11 -9.20 9.56
CA THR A 101 24.43 -9.08 10.21
C THR A 101 25.23 -10.37 10.01
N VAL A 102 26.48 -10.25 9.56
CA VAL A 102 27.40 -11.39 9.42
C VAL A 102 28.05 -11.64 10.76
N ASP A 103 27.63 -12.68 11.46
CA ASP A 103 28.29 -13.15 12.68
C ASP A 103 29.52 -13.98 12.28
N VAL A 104 30.71 -13.53 12.65
CA VAL A 104 31.96 -14.27 12.46
C VAL A 104 32.18 -15.09 13.73
N GLU A 105 31.75 -16.35 13.71
CA GLU A 105 32.13 -17.33 14.71
C GLU A 105 33.63 -17.63 14.61
N GLN A 106 34.43 -17.12 15.55
CA GLN A 106 35.79 -17.62 15.80
C GLN A 106 35.76 -18.73 16.87
N PRO A 107 36.27 -19.95 16.58
CA PRO A 107 36.32 -21.02 17.57
C PRO A 107 37.62 -21.02 18.40
N PHE A 108 37.49 -21.16 19.73
CA PHE A 108 38.50 -21.58 20.75
C PHE A 108 39.67 -20.60 21.02
N ALA A 109 40.21 -20.37 22.23
CA ALA A 109 40.12 -21.02 23.54
C ALA A 109 40.44 -20.00 24.66
N GLN A 110 40.01 -20.37 25.88
CA GLN A 110 40.31 -19.79 27.18
C GLN A 110 41.80 -19.84 27.55
N GLU A 111 42.39 -18.76 28.10
CA GLU A 111 43.25 -18.80 29.31
C GLU A 111 43.69 -17.41 29.84
N ASP A 112 44.05 -17.42 31.12
CA ASP A 112 44.33 -16.37 32.10
C ASP A 112 45.36 -15.27 31.73
N GLY A 113 45.24 -14.11 32.40
CA GLY A 113 46.39 -13.21 32.59
C GLY A 113 46.06 -11.78 33.04
N ARG A 114 46.15 -11.52 34.34
CA ARG A 114 46.27 -10.16 34.92
C ARG A 114 47.46 -9.43 34.29
N THR A 115 47.32 -8.12 33.97
CA THR A 115 48.05 -7.01 34.63
C THR A 115 47.72 -5.65 34.02
N ALA A 116 47.80 -4.65 34.89
CA ALA A 116 47.56 -3.22 34.68
C ALA A 116 48.49 -2.55 33.66
N GLY A 117 48.06 -1.38 33.17
CA GLY A 117 48.96 -0.33 32.72
C GLY A 117 48.39 0.52 31.57
N GLU A 118 47.79 1.67 31.88
CA GLU A 118 47.85 2.82 30.97
C GLU A 118 49.31 3.27 30.86
N PRO A 119 49.79 3.60 29.65
CA PRO A 119 50.50 4.88 29.47
C PRO A 119 50.15 5.53 28.11
N MET A 120 49.65 6.77 28.11
CA MET A 120 50.37 8.04 28.10
C MET A 120 50.92 8.41 26.70
N GLU A 121 50.45 9.54 26.19
CA GLU A 121 50.88 10.18 24.95
C GLU A 121 52.38 10.52 25.00
N GLU A 122 53.10 10.27 23.90
CA GLU A 122 54.36 10.95 23.59
C GLU A 122 54.60 11.02 22.06
N GLU A 123 54.44 12.21 21.49
CA GLU A 123 55.15 12.70 20.28
C GLU A 123 56.59 13.12 20.71
N PRO A 124 57.62 13.35 19.85
CA PRO A 124 57.71 13.33 18.37
C PRO A 124 59.05 12.78 17.79
N ALA A 125 59.31 13.09 16.50
CA ALA A 125 60.54 13.06 15.67
C ALA A 125 60.48 12.01 14.52
N LEU A 126 60.57 12.35 13.23
CA LEU A 126 61.23 13.45 12.50
C LEU A 126 60.35 13.99 11.36
#